data_AF-A0A4Q4VS90-F1
#
_entry.id   AF-A0A4Q4VS90-F1
#
_cell.length_a   1.000
_cell.length_b   1.000
_cell.length_c   1.000
_cell.angle_alpha   90.00
_cell.angle_beta   90.00
_cell.angle_gamma   90.00
#
_symmetry.space_group_name_H-M   'P 1'
#
loop_
_entity.id
_entity.type
_entity.pdbx_description
1 polymer ?
#
loop_
_entity_poly.entity_id
_entity_poly.type
_entity_poly.pdbx_seq_one_letter_code
_entity_poly.pdbx_strand_id
1 'polypeptide(L)'
;MPPEPETAQKLNEPRPDSSKDTDKQEDGSEVEELAPSSRFPPEEEETLLRESNDHKSVANTLFSSAKYENAINKYEEAAAICPHYLEYELAVLKSNIAACHLKLEQWKEAIKSATESLDGLSRLEKAEFGEKQAEGEEKSKVKEDGDNDVGEEIVSSGAQKSAPAAREETSAEAARRKRQEDVLRIKAKALMRRARARSELGGWSNLSGAEEDYKALSTMTNLSLADRRIVQAQLRTLPPRTKAAQEKEMAEMWGKLKDLGNGILKPFGLSTDNFKMVKDEKSGGYSMNFQNN
;
A
#
# COMPACT_ATOMS: atom_id res chain seq x y z
N MET A 1 16.70 26.90 -66.03
CA MET A 1 18.01 27.53 -66.26
C MET A 1 18.37 28.31 -65.01
N PRO A 2 19.47 27.95 -64.33
CA PRO A 2 20.02 28.67 -63.18
C PRO A 2 20.80 29.91 -63.67
N PRO A 3 21.27 30.79 -62.77
CA PRO A 3 22.60 30.57 -62.18
C PRO A 3 22.73 30.92 -60.68
N GLU A 4 23.50 30.10 -59.95
CA GLU A 4 24.28 30.47 -58.75
C GLU A 4 25.57 31.25 -59.19
N PRO A 5 26.66 31.45 -58.41
CA PRO A 5 26.94 31.35 -56.96
C PRO A 5 27.88 32.50 -56.43
N GLU A 6 28.43 32.28 -55.21
CA GLU A 6 29.62 32.89 -54.58
C GLU A 6 29.43 34.21 -53.80
N THR A 7 29.74 34.28 -52.50
CA THR A 7 31.11 34.12 -51.98
C THR A 7 31.13 33.75 -50.49
N ALA A 8 32.04 32.84 -50.14
CA ALA A 8 32.43 32.51 -48.77
C ALA A 8 33.47 33.51 -48.22
N GLN A 9 33.45 33.76 -46.91
CA GLN A 9 34.68 34.07 -46.16
C GLN A 9 34.52 33.70 -44.67
N LYS A 10 35.38 32.78 -44.21
CA LYS A 10 35.65 32.39 -42.83
C LYS A 10 36.52 33.44 -42.14
N LEU A 11 36.31 33.66 -40.84
CA LEU A 11 37.41 33.92 -39.90
C LEU A 11 37.15 33.13 -38.60
N ASN A 12 38.09 32.21 -38.31
CA ASN A 12 38.43 31.71 -36.97
C ASN A 12 39.00 32.89 -36.15
N GLU A 13 38.99 32.91 -34.81
CA GLU A 13 39.95 32.21 -33.93
C GLU A 13 39.64 32.50 -32.41
N PRO A 14 40.34 31.91 -31.40
CA PRO A 14 39.69 31.09 -30.37
C PRO A 14 40.02 31.40 -28.89
N ARG A 15 39.43 30.57 -27.98
CA ARG A 15 39.94 30.14 -26.64
C ARG A 15 39.84 31.13 -25.45
N PRO A 16 39.82 30.68 -24.16
CA PRO A 16 40.48 29.47 -23.64
C PRO A 16 39.67 28.54 -22.71
N ASP A 17 40.25 27.35 -22.63
CA ASP A 17 40.05 26.25 -21.70
C ASP A 17 40.91 26.49 -20.43
N SER A 18 40.37 26.21 -19.25
CA SER A 18 41.16 25.91 -18.05
C SER A 18 40.41 24.98 -17.12
N SER A 19 40.72 23.70 -17.25
CA SER A 19 40.57 22.64 -16.27
C SER A 19 41.14 22.98 -14.88
N LYS A 20 40.40 22.64 -13.82
CA LYS A 20 41.01 22.07 -12.60
C LYS A 20 39.99 21.31 -11.74
N ASP A 21 40.39 20.09 -11.42
CA ASP A 21 39.80 19.14 -10.48
C ASP A 21 39.53 19.74 -9.09
N THR A 22 38.39 19.36 -8.51
CA THR A 22 38.34 18.90 -7.11
C THR A 22 37.20 17.90 -6.93
N ASP A 23 37.61 16.66 -6.74
CA ASP A 23 36.90 15.57 -6.08
C ASP A 23 36.40 16.01 -4.68
N LYS A 24 35.14 15.72 -4.37
CA LYS A 24 34.62 15.54 -3.01
C LYS A 24 33.25 14.85 -3.07
N GLN A 25 33.28 13.54 -2.83
CA GLN A 25 32.16 12.79 -2.26
C GLN A 25 31.74 13.44 -0.94
N GLU A 26 30.47 13.79 -0.81
CA GLU A 26 29.75 13.70 0.48
C GLU A 26 28.37 13.08 0.19
N ASP A 27 28.30 11.78 0.47
CA ASP A 27 27.08 11.01 0.71
C ASP A 27 26.48 11.52 2.03
N GLY A 28 25.58 12.48 1.91
CA GLY A 28 24.79 13.03 3.00
C GLY A 28 23.35 12.61 2.82
N SER A 29 22.99 11.48 3.41
CA SER A 29 21.60 11.09 3.65
C SER A 29 20.96 12.11 4.60
N GLU A 30 20.38 13.17 4.04
CA GLU A 30 19.43 13.99 4.75
C GLU A 30 18.16 13.16 4.94
N VAL A 31 18.13 12.43 6.05
CA VAL A 31 16.90 12.09 6.75
C VAL A 31 16.18 13.40 7.01
N GLU A 32 15.21 13.70 6.14
CA GLU A 32 14.27 14.79 6.32
C GLU A 32 13.51 14.53 7.63
N GLU A 33 14.04 15.14 8.69
CA GLU A 33 13.48 15.13 10.03
C GLU A 33 12.13 15.85 9.94
N LEU A 34 11.07 15.04 9.81
CA LEU A 34 9.68 15.46 9.75
C LEU A 34 9.38 16.42 10.91
N ALA A 35 9.43 17.71 10.63
CA ALA A 35 8.89 18.75 11.51
C ALA A 35 7.45 18.35 11.88
N PRO A 36 7.03 18.54 13.15
CA PRO A 36 5.65 18.25 13.53
C PRO A 36 4.72 19.07 12.65
N SER A 37 3.97 18.39 11.80
CA SER A 37 2.91 18.94 10.94
C SER A 37 2.17 20.04 11.71
N SER A 38 2.29 21.29 11.26
CA SER A 38 1.54 22.42 11.81
C SER A 38 0.05 22.12 11.61
N ARG A 39 -0.58 21.56 12.64
CA ARG A 39 -2.02 21.28 12.63
C ARG A 39 -2.75 22.61 12.56
N PHE A 40 -3.79 22.66 11.72
CA PHE A 40 -4.62 23.85 11.61
C PHE A 40 -5.36 24.08 12.93
N PRO A 41 -5.69 25.33 13.29
CA PRO A 41 -6.60 25.59 14.39
C PRO A 41 -7.95 24.90 14.11
N PRO A 42 -8.69 24.46 15.15
CA PRO A 42 -9.91 23.66 14.97
C PRO A 42 -10.94 24.30 14.04
N GLU A 43 -11.10 25.63 14.08
CA GLU A 43 -12.02 26.36 13.23
C GLU A 43 -11.62 26.30 11.74
N GLU A 44 -10.34 26.41 11.42
CA GLU A 44 -9.83 26.29 10.05
C GLU A 44 -9.81 24.84 9.57
N GLU A 45 -9.53 23.88 10.46
CA GLU A 45 -9.67 22.45 10.16
C GLU A 45 -11.12 22.10 9.75
N GLU A 46 -12.10 22.63 10.49
CA GLU A 46 -13.52 22.44 10.19
C GLU A 46 -13.96 23.08 8.86
N THR A 47 -13.46 24.26 8.52
CA THR A 47 -13.79 24.91 7.25
C THR A 47 -13.22 24.14 6.06
N LEU A 48 -11.95 23.74 6.12
CA LEU A 48 -11.31 22.91 5.10
C LEU A 48 -12.02 21.56 4.93
N LEU A 49 -12.39 20.92 6.03
CA LEU A 49 -13.16 19.69 6.01
C LEU A 49 -14.54 19.87 5.39
N ARG A 50 -15.23 20.96 5.70
CA ARG A 50 -16.52 21.27 5.10
C ARG A 50 -16.40 21.47 3.59
N GLU A 51 -15.43 22.26 3.15
CA GLU A 51 -15.18 22.50 1.73
C GLU A 51 -14.83 21.19 1.00
N SER A 52 -13.93 20.38 1.55
CA SER A 52 -13.62 19.05 1.02
C SER A 52 -14.87 18.16 0.91
N ASN A 53 -15.75 18.19 1.91
CA ASN A 53 -17.01 17.45 1.89
C ASN A 53 -18.00 17.94 0.82
N ASP A 54 -18.03 19.24 0.53
CA ASP A 54 -18.85 19.81 -0.53
C ASP A 54 -18.38 19.31 -1.91
N HIS A 55 -17.07 19.34 -2.18
CA HIS A 55 -16.49 18.74 -3.39
C HIS A 55 -16.77 17.23 -3.48
N LYS A 56 -16.65 16.49 -2.36
CA LYS A 56 -17.01 15.07 -2.29
C LYS A 56 -18.48 14.82 -2.64
N SER A 57 -19.40 15.69 -2.21
CA SER A 57 -20.83 15.60 -2.52
C SER A 57 -21.10 15.77 -4.02
N VAL A 58 -20.45 16.76 -4.64
CA VAL A 58 -20.50 16.96 -6.09
C VAL A 58 -19.94 15.73 -6.84
N ALA A 59 -18.81 15.19 -6.37
CA ALA A 59 -18.20 13.99 -6.94
C ALA A 59 -19.12 12.76 -6.82
N ASN A 60 -19.80 12.57 -5.69
CA ASN A 60 -20.80 11.50 -5.52
C ASN A 60 -21.97 11.63 -6.52
N THR A 61 -22.40 12.86 -6.82
CA THR A 61 -23.45 13.12 -7.80
C THR A 61 -22.98 12.79 -9.22
N LEU A 62 -21.75 13.18 -9.57
CA LEU A 62 -21.12 12.82 -10.84
C LEU A 62 -20.92 11.32 -10.99
N PHE A 63 -20.49 10.64 -9.92
CA PHE A 63 -20.34 9.19 -9.88
C PHE A 63 -21.67 8.47 -10.13
N SER A 64 -22.74 8.93 -9.47
CA SER A 64 -24.09 8.39 -9.65
C SER A 64 -24.64 8.64 -11.06
N SER A 65 -24.19 9.72 -11.70
CA SER A 65 -24.49 10.05 -13.10
C SER A 65 -23.58 9.34 -14.12
N ALA A 66 -22.78 8.35 -13.69
CA ALA A 66 -21.80 7.62 -14.49
C ALA A 66 -20.71 8.48 -15.17
N LYS A 67 -20.49 9.71 -14.70
CA LYS A 67 -19.43 10.62 -15.19
C LYS A 67 -18.16 10.40 -14.37
N TYR A 68 -17.53 9.24 -14.53
CA TYR A 68 -16.47 8.78 -13.62
C TYR A 68 -15.19 9.63 -13.67
N GLU A 69 -14.75 10.07 -14.85
CA GLU A 69 -13.57 10.96 -14.98
C GLU A 69 -13.77 12.29 -14.26
N ASN A 70 -14.93 12.93 -14.49
CA ASN A 70 -15.28 14.17 -13.78
C ASN A 70 -15.41 13.94 -12.27
N ALA A 71 -15.93 12.80 -11.84
CA ALA A 71 -16.00 12.44 -10.44
C ALA A 71 -14.61 12.27 -9.83
N ILE A 72 -13.65 11.67 -10.54
CA ILE A 72 -12.25 11.53 -10.10
C ILE A 72 -11.65 12.91 -9.86
N ASN A 73 -11.72 13.81 -10.85
CA ASN A 73 -11.18 15.17 -10.71
C ASN A 73 -11.77 15.89 -9.49
N LYS A 74 -13.08 15.75 -9.25
CA LYS A 74 -13.74 16.35 -8.07
C LYS A 74 -13.35 15.70 -6.74
N TYR A 75 -13.10 14.40 -6.69
CA TYR A 75 -12.54 13.77 -5.49
C TYR A 75 -11.08 14.16 -5.26
N GLU A 76 -10.29 14.38 -6.31
CA GLU A 76 -8.90 14.84 -6.19
C GLU A 76 -8.84 16.29 -5.69
N GLU A 77 -9.71 17.17 -6.18
CA GLU A 77 -9.91 18.50 -5.61
C GLU A 77 -10.27 18.42 -4.12
N ALA A 78 -11.23 17.56 -3.74
CA ALA A 78 -11.57 17.36 -2.34
C ALA A 78 -10.37 16.88 -1.49
N ALA A 79 -9.53 16.00 -2.05
CA ALA A 79 -8.37 15.45 -1.36
C ALA A 79 -7.23 16.46 -1.22
N ALA A 80 -7.10 17.39 -2.17
CA ALA A 80 -6.13 18.49 -2.10
C ALA A 80 -6.50 19.51 -1.01
N ILE A 81 -7.80 19.73 -0.76
CA ILE A 81 -8.29 20.63 0.28
C ILE A 81 -8.22 19.97 1.67
N CYS A 82 -8.42 18.66 1.75
CA CYS A 82 -8.41 17.93 3.01
C CYS A 82 -7.01 17.91 3.65
N PRO A 83 -6.86 18.37 4.91
CA PRO A 83 -5.58 18.30 5.63
C PRO A 83 -4.98 16.89 5.64
N HIS A 84 -3.66 16.79 5.39
CA HIS A 84 -2.98 15.52 5.17
C HIS A 84 -2.96 14.57 6.38
N TYR A 85 -3.05 15.12 7.59
CA TYR A 85 -3.11 14.34 8.83
C TYR A 85 -4.50 13.74 9.11
N LEU A 86 -5.54 14.10 8.33
CA LEU A 86 -6.89 13.54 8.46
C LEU A 86 -7.02 12.26 7.63
N GLU A 87 -6.35 11.21 8.11
CA GLU A 87 -6.12 9.97 7.39
C GLU A 87 -7.40 9.24 6.96
N TYR A 88 -8.44 9.23 7.80
CA TYR A 88 -9.70 8.56 7.45
C TYR A 88 -10.44 9.29 6.34
N GLU A 89 -10.50 10.61 6.41
CA GLU A 89 -11.22 11.49 5.49
C GLU A 89 -10.58 11.36 4.10
N LEU A 90 -9.25 11.38 4.03
CA LEU A 90 -8.49 11.07 2.82
C LEU A 90 -8.71 9.63 2.35
N ALA A 91 -8.69 8.66 3.27
CA ALA A 91 -8.92 7.26 2.91
C ALA A 91 -10.29 7.06 2.27
N VAL A 92 -11.34 7.74 2.73
CA VAL A 92 -12.68 7.72 2.12
C VAL A 92 -12.62 8.22 0.67
N LEU A 93 -11.98 9.38 0.43
CA LEU A 93 -11.84 9.98 -0.89
C LEU A 93 -11.07 9.06 -1.84
N LYS A 94 -9.90 8.56 -1.42
CA LYS A 94 -9.07 7.62 -2.19
C LYS A 94 -9.80 6.32 -2.50
N SER A 95 -10.58 5.80 -1.54
CA SER A 95 -11.41 4.61 -1.76
C SER A 95 -12.48 4.86 -2.83
N ASN A 96 -13.08 6.06 -2.87
CA ASN A 96 -14.07 6.42 -3.89
C ASN A 96 -13.44 6.65 -5.27
N ILE A 97 -12.26 7.27 -5.35
CA ILE A 97 -11.47 7.37 -6.59
C ILE A 97 -11.19 5.97 -7.15
N ALA A 98 -10.78 5.01 -6.31
CA ALA A 98 -10.59 3.63 -6.73
C ALA A 98 -11.88 3.00 -7.30
N ALA A 99 -13.04 3.37 -6.76
CA ALA A 99 -14.34 2.92 -7.30
C ALA A 99 -14.62 3.48 -8.70
N CYS A 100 -14.23 4.74 -8.97
CA CYS A 100 -14.32 5.34 -10.30
C CYS A 100 -13.39 4.62 -11.29
N HIS A 101 -12.13 4.41 -10.93
CA HIS A 101 -11.17 3.70 -11.78
C HIS A 101 -11.62 2.27 -12.11
N LEU A 102 -12.25 1.56 -11.16
CA LEU A 102 -12.86 0.25 -11.43
C LEU A 102 -14.00 0.31 -12.45
N LYS A 103 -14.77 1.40 -12.49
CA LYS A 103 -15.84 1.59 -13.48
C LYS A 103 -15.31 1.93 -14.86
N LEU A 104 -14.11 2.50 -14.93
CA LEU A 104 -13.38 2.81 -16.16
C LEU A 104 -12.41 1.70 -16.60
N GLU A 105 -12.35 0.58 -15.86
CA GLU A 105 -11.42 -0.53 -16.11
C GLU A 105 -9.94 -0.12 -16.07
N GLN A 106 -9.63 0.98 -15.37
CA GLN A 106 -8.29 1.49 -15.13
C GLN A 106 -7.67 0.77 -13.92
N TRP A 107 -7.26 -0.48 -14.13
CA TRP A 107 -6.91 -1.40 -13.05
C TRP A 107 -5.72 -0.93 -12.22
N LYS A 108 -4.67 -0.37 -12.85
CA LYS A 108 -3.46 0.05 -12.14
C LYS A 108 -3.75 1.23 -11.21
N GLU A 109 -4.51 2.19 -11.70
CA GLU A 109 -4.94 3.38 -10.99
C GLU A 109 -5.90 3.02 -9.86
N ALA A 110 -6.80 2.06 -10.08
CA ALA A 110 -7.66 1.51 -9.03
C ALA A 110 -6.85 0.87 -7.89
N ILE A 111 -5.81 0.07 -8.23
CA ILE A 111 -4.92 -0.55 -7.24
C ILE A 111 -4.16 0.50 -6.45
N LYS A 112 -3.61 1.53 -7.13
CA LYS A 112 -2.90 2.63 -6.50
C LYS A 112 -3.79 3.37 -5.50
N SER A 113 -4.94 3.88 -5.94
CA SER A 113 -5.85 4.63 -5.07
C SER A 113 -6.40 3.80 -3.91
N ALA A 114 -6.69 2.51 -4.13
CA ALA A 114 -7.13 1.63 -3.04
C ALA A 114 -6.01 1.33 -2.04
N THR A 115 -4.75 1.26 -2.49
CA THR A 115 -3.60 1.08 -1.61
C THR A 115 -3.34 2.32 -0.78
N GLU A 116 -3.35 3.51 -1.37
CA GLU A 116 -3.25 4.78 -0.63
C GLU A 116 -4.34 4.91 0.45
N SER A 117 -5.57 4.47 0.14
CA SER A 117 -6.66 4.39 1.12
C SER A 117 -6.34 3.47 2.30
N LEU A 118 -5.84 2.25 2.02
CA LEU A 118 -5.49 1.28 3.06
C LEU A 118 -4.28 1.70 3.89
N ASP A 119 -3.29 2.35 3.27
CA ASP A 119 -2.09 2.84 3.95
C ASP A 119 -2.45 3.96 4.94
N GLY A 120 -3.35 4.87 4.56
CA GLY A 120 -3.87 5.90 5.47
C GLY A 120 -4.61 5.31 6.66
N LEU A 121 -5.50 4.33 6.42
CA LEU A 121 -6.17 3.62 7.52
C LEU A 121 -5.19 2.85 8.42
N SER A 122 -4.12 2.27 7.85
CA SER A 122 -3.06 1.59 8.61
C SER A 122 -2.28 2.58 9.48
N ARG A 123 -1.97 3.78 8.97
CA ARG A 123 -1.35 4.84 9.77
C ARG A 123 -2.26 5.30 10.91
N LEU A 124 -3.56 5.44 10.65
CA LEU A 124 -4.56 5.76 11.67
C LEU A 124 -4.64 4.68 12.76
N GLU A 125 -4.70 3.39 12.38
CA GLU A 125 -4.73 2.27 13.33
C GLU A 125 -3.46 2.23 14.21
N LYS A 126 -2.29 2.55 13.64
CA LYS A 126 -1.03 2.64 14.38
C LYS A 126 -1.00 3.81 15.35
N ALA A 127 -1.47 4.98 14.93
CA ALA A 127 -1.57 6.16 15.79
C ALA A 127 -2.48 5.88 17.01
N GLU A 128 -3.67 5.32 16.78
CA GLU A 128 -4.59 4.95 17.87
C GLU A 128 -4.03 3.89 18.82
N PHE A 129 -3.17 2.99 18.32
CA PHE A 129 -2.53 1.96 19.15
C PHE A 129 -1.37 2.53 19.98
N GLY A 130 -0.56 3.42 19.39
CA GLY A 130 0.49 4.14 20.11
C GLY A 130 -0.07 4.98 21.26
N GLU A 131 -1.19 5.68 21.03
CA GLU A 131 -1.90 6.42 22.08
C GLU A 131 -2.38 5.51 23.21
N LYS A 132 -2.95 4.34 22.90
CA LYS A 132 -3.40 3.36 23.92
C LYS A 132 -2.25 2.80 24.76
N GLN A 133 -1.06 2.60 24.17
CA GLN A 133 0.11 2.14 24.92
C GLN A 133 0.63 3.24 25.86
N ALA A 134 0.71 4.49 25.38
CA ALA A 134 1.12 5.62 26.19
C ALA A 134 0.16 5.86 27.38
N GLU A 135 -1.16 5.82 27.15
CA GLU A 135 -2.17 5.93 28.22
C GLU A 135 -2.10 4.78 29.23
N GLY A 136 -1.70 3.57 28.79
CA GLY A 136 -1.52 2.40 29.65
C GLY A 136 -0.27 2.50 30.53
N GLU A 137 0.83 3.01 29.99
CA GLU A 137 2.07 3.27 30.73
C GLU A 137 1.92 4.44 31.71
N GLU A 138 1.19 5.50 31.34
CA GLU A 138 0.94 6.65 32.20
C GLU A 138 0.03 6.29 33.38
N LYS A 139 -1.02 5.47 33.17
CA LYS A 139 -1.85 4.91 34.25
C LYS A 139 -1.10 3.93 35.16
N SER A 140 -0.02 3.34 34.67
CA SER A 140 0.84 2.45 35.48
C SER A 140 1.80 3.25 36.35
N LYS A 141 2.34 4.37 35.84
CA LYS A 141 3.20 5.29 36.62
C LYS A 141 2.45 6.07 37.70
N VAL A 142 1.20 6.47 37.46
CA VAL A 142 0.38 7.18 38.46
C VAL A 142 0.02 6.30 39.67
N LYS A 143 0.13 4.96 39.55
CA LYS A 143 -0.08 4.03 40.67
C LYS A 143 1.17 3.76 41.52
N GLU A 144 2.35 4.20 41.11
CA GLU A 144 3.60 3.92 41.84
C GLU A 144 3.99 5.01 42.86
N ASP A 145 3.40 6.21 42.78
CA ASP A 145 3.71 7.34 43.70
C ASP A 145 2.69 7.53 44.84
N GLY A 146 1.89 6.50 45.14
CA GLY A 146 0.85 6.52 46.17
C GLY A 146 1.05 5.45 47.25
N ASP A 147 1.89 5.78 48.22
CA ASP A 147 1.99 5.19 49.57
C ASP A 147 2.76 3.88 49.76
N ASN A 148 3.87 3.98 50.49
CA ASN A 148 4.50 2.87 51.20
C ASN A 148 3.64 2.54 52.43
N ASP A 149 2.71 1.59 52.32
CA ASP A 149 2.25 0.86 53.51
C ASP A 149 2.09 -0.63 53.20
N VAL A 150 2.72 -1.44 54.04
CA VAL A 150 2.84 -2.88 53.91
C VAL A 150 1.55 -3.51 54.43
N GLY A 151 0.67 -3.93 53.52
CA GLY A 151 -0.44 -4.82 53.82
C GLY A 151 -0.50 -5.94 52.79
N GLU A 152 -0.11 -7.15 53.18
CA GLU A 152 -0.32 -8.36 52.38
C GLU A 152 -1.82 -8.54 52.11
N GLU A 153 -2.29 -8.08 50.95
CA GLU A 153 -3.68 -8.28 50.54
C GLU A 153 -3.82 -9.70 49.95
N ILE A 154 -4.30 -10.58 50.82
CA ILE A 154 -4.77 -11.94 50.57
C ILE A 154 -5.66 -11.99 49.32
N VAL A 155 -5.10 -12.45 48.21
CA VAL A 155 -5.83 -12.74 46.97
C VAL A 155 -6.77 -13.93 47.21
N SER A 156 -8.00 -13.63 47.62
CA SER A 156 -9.08 -14.62 47.65
C SER A 156 -9.53 -14.91 46.23
N SER A 157 -9.24 -16.13 45.77
CA SER A 157 -9.55 -16.69 44.45
C SER A 157 -11.06 -16.87 44.16
N GLY A 158 -11.95 -16.34 45.00
CA GLY A 158 -13.40 -16.53 44.93
C GLY A 158 -14.20 -15.47 44.14
N ALA A 159 -13.58 -14.38 43.68
CA ALA A 159 -14.32 -13.23 43.11
C ALA A 159 -14.49 -13.24 41.57
N GLN A 160 -14.27 -14.36 40.87
CA GLN A 160 -14.32 -14.42 39.40
C GLN A 160 -15.71 -14.65 38.78
N LYS A 161 -16.81 -14.48 39.53
CA LYS A 161 -18.19 -14.60 38.99
C LYS A 161 -19.11 -13.42 39.29
N SER A 162 -18.55 -12.22 39.40
CA SER A 162 -19.36 -11.01 39.19
C SER A 162 -19.18 -10.58 37.74
N ALA A 163 -20.18 -10.86 36.91
CA ALA A 163 -20.32 -10.16 35.63
C ALA A 163 -20.23 -8.66 35.94
N PRO A 164 -19.37 -7.88 35.28
CA PRO A 164 -19.40 -6.44 35.47
C PRO A 164 -20.81 -5.97 35.09
N ALA A 165 -21.49 -5.32 36.03
CA ALA A 165 -22.73 -4.60 35.76
C ALA A 165 -22.53 -3.77 34.50
N ALA A 166 -23.50 -3.81 33.58
CA ALA A 166 -23.46 -3.06 32.33
C ALA A 166 -23.20 -1.58 32.66
N ARG A 167 -21.93 -1.15 32.50
CA ARG A 167 -21.57 0.26 32.56
C ARG A 167 -22.24 0.89 31.34
N GLU A 168 -23.06 1.92 31.56
CA GLU A 168 -23.61 2.69 30.44
C GLU A 168 -22.43 3.23 29.62
N GLU A 169 -22.45 2.93 28.32
CA GLU A 169 -21.43 3.37 27.39
C GLU A 169 -21.42 4.90 27.37
N THR A 170 -20.26 5.50 27.64
CA THR A 170 -20.15 6.96 27.59
C THR A 170 -20.31 7.46 26.15
N SER A 171 -20.76 8.70 25.97
CA SER A 171 -20.88 9.30 24.63
C SER A 171 -19.54 9.29 23.85
N ALA A 172 -18.41 9.36 24.56
CA ALA A 172 -17.08 9.29 23.97
C ALA A 172 -16.72 7.88 23.50
N GLU A 173 -17.02 6.85 24.30
CA GLU A 173 -16.81 5.44 23.92
C GLU A 173 -17.69 5.06 22.72
N ALA A 174 -18.95 5.48 22.70
CA ALA A 174 -19.86 5.26 21.59
C ALA A 174 -19.34 5.93 20.29
N ALA A 175 -18.82 7.15 20.38
CA ALA A 175 -18.22 7.86 19.24
C ALA A 175 -16.97 7.13 18.72
N ARG A 176 -16.10 6.63 19.62
CA ARG A 176 -14.92 5.84 19.26
C ARG A 176 -15.28 4.53 18.57
N ARG A 177 -16.27 3.79 19.09
CA ARG A 177 -16.75 2.55 18.46
C ARG A 177 -17.28 2.83 17.06
N LYS A 178 -18.11 3.87 16.92
CA LYS A 178 -18.64 4.28 15.60
C LYS A 178 -17.51 4.61 14.61
N ARG A 179 -16.48 5.34 15.06
CA ARG A 179 -15.31 5.64 14.23
C ARG A 179 -14.59 4.37 13.78
N GLN A 180 -14.40 3.39 14.67
CA GLN A 180 -13.80 2.10 14.34
C GLN A 180 -14.64 1.31 13.34
N GLU A 181 -15.96 1.26 13.51
CA GLU A 181 -16.87 0.62 12.56
C GLU A 181 -16.82 1.27 11.18
N ASP A 182 -16.76 2.60 11.15
CA ASP A 182 -16.63 3.37 9.92
C ASP A 182 -15.26 3.13 9.24
N VAL A 183 -14.16 3.08 9.99
CA VAL A 183 -12.82 2.70 9.51
C VAL A 183 -12.86 1.31 8.89
N LEU A 184 -13.41 0.32 9.60
CA LEU A 184 -13.53 -1.05 9.11
C LEU A 184 -14.36 -1.11 7.83
N ARG A 185 -15.43 -0.30 7.72
CA ARG A 185 -16.26 -0.23 6.51
C ARG A 185 -15.46 0.27 5.31
N ILE A 186 -14.65 1.31 5.49
CA ILE A 186 -13.80 1.84 4.41
C ILE A 186 -12.69 0.85 4.07
N LYS A 187 -12.08 0.19 5.07
CA LYS A 187 -11.06 -0.86 4.88
C LYS A 187 -11.60 -2.02 4.03
N ALA A 188 -12.79 -2.53 4.35
CA ALA A 188 -13.44 -3.59 3.59
C ALA A 188 -13.71 -3.16 2.14
N LYS A 189 -14.23 -1.94 1.92
CA LYS A 189 -14.44 -1.41 0.57
C LYS A 189 -13.13 -1.28 -0.22
N ALA A 190 -12.09 -0.72 0.39
CA ALA A 190 -10.78 -0.53 -0.27
C ALA A 190 -10.13 -1.88 -0.63
N LEU A 191 -10.15 -2.86 0.28
CA LEU A 191 -9.69 -4.23 0.00
C LEU A 191 -10.47 -4.86 -1.15
N MET A 192 -11.80 -4.80 -1.15
CA MET A 192 -12.60 -5.37 -2.24
C MET A 192 -12.28 -4.72 -3.58
N ARG A 193 -12.08 -3.40 -3.58
CA ARG A 193 -11.73 -2.64 -4.79
C ARG A 193 -10.35 -3.04 -5.32
N ARG A 194 -9.36 -3.13 -4.43
CA ARG A 194 -7.99 -3.55 -4.78
C ARG A 194 -7.93 -5.00 -5.26
N ALA A 195 -8.58 -5.90 -4.54
CA ALA A 195 -8.64 -7.32 -4.88
C ALA A 195 -9.25 -7.55 -6.27
N ARG A 196 -10.34 -6.84 -6.57
CA ARG A 196 -10.98 -6.89 -7.89
C ARG A 196 -10.04 -6.37 -8.98
N ALA A 197 -9.48 -5.18 -8.81
CA ALA A 197 -8.57 -4.60 -9.81
C ALA A 197 -7.35 -5.49 -10.06
N ARG A 198 -6.75 -6.06 -9.01
CA ARG A 198 -5.65 -7.03 -9.11
C ARG A 198 -6.05 -8.31 -9.84
N SER A 199 -7.26 -8.82 -9.58
CA SER A 199 -7.78 -10.04 -10.22
C SER A 199 -8.01 -9.87 -11.72
N GLU A 200 -8.42 -8.67 -12.15
CA GLU A 200 -8.62 -8.31 -13.57
C GLU A 200 -7.31 -8.00 -14.27
N LEU A 201 -6.39 -7.26 -13.61
CA LEU A 201 -5.07 -6.95 -14.17
C LEU A 201 -4.24 -8.20 -14.45
N GLY A 202 -4.38 -9.23 -13.60
CA GLY A 202 -3.71 -10.51 -13.78
C GLY A 202 -2.19 -10.43 -13.60
N GLY A 203 -1.50 -11.50 -13.99
CA GLY A 203 -0.10 -11.72 -13.64
C GLY A 203 0.08 -12.23 -12.21
N TRP A 204 1.18 -12.95 -11.97
CA TRP A 204 1.39 -13.67 -10.73
C TRP A 204 1.35 -12.76 -9.50
N SER A 205 2.07 -11.64 -9.54
CA SER A 205 2.13 -10.68 -8.43
C SER A 205 0.74 -10.13 -8.06
N ASN A 206 -0.06 -9.72 -9.04
CA ASN A 206 -1.39 -9.17 -8.77
C ASN A 206 -2.35 -10.25 -8.29
N LEU A 207 -2.36 -11.44 -8.91
CA LEU A 207 -3.25 -12.53 -8.50
C LEU A 207 -2.96 -12.99 -7.07
N SER A 208 -1.67 -13.09 -6.70
CA SER A 208 -1.26 -13.36 -5.32
C SER A 208 -1.74 -12.26 -4.36
N GLY A 209 -1.53 -10.99 -4.72
CA GLY A 209 -2.01 -9.86 -3.91
C GLY A 209 -3.54 -9.81 -3.80
N ALA A 210 -4.27 -10.25 -4.83
CA ALA A 210 -5.73 -10.35 -4.78
C ALA A 210 -6.18 -11.43 -3.79
N GLU A 211 -5.50 -12.59 -3.76
CA GLU A 211 -5.77 -13.62 -2.78
C GLU A 211 -5.56 -13.14 -1.34
N GLU A 212 -4.48 -12.40 -1.10
CA GLU A 212 -4.20 -11.80 0.21
C GLU A 212 -5.31 -10.84 0.63
N ASP A 213 -5.75 -9.97 -0.28
CA ASP A 213 -6.85 -9.05 -0.02
C ASP A 213 -8.17 -9.80 0.29
N TYR A 214 -8.49 -10.85 -0.47
CA TYR A 214 -9.69 -11.65 -0.22
C TYR A 214 -9.58 -12.51 1.06
N LYS A 215 -8.38 -12.98 1.43
CA LYS A 215 -8.13 -13.64 2.71
C LYS A 215 -8.32 -12.67 3.88
N ALA A 216 -7.84 -11.42 3.75
CA ALA A 216 -8.10 -10.38 4.75
C ALA A 216 -9.59 -10.04 4.87
N LEU A 217 -10.33 -10.01 3.74
CA LEU A 217 -11.78 -9.79 3.75
C LEU A 217 -12.58 -10.93 4.39
N SER A 218 -12.10 -12.17 4.31
CA SER A 218 -12.82 -13.32 4.88
C SER A 218 -12.79 -13.36 6.41
N THR A 219 -11.83 -12.67 7.04
CA THR A 219 -11.74 -12.53 8.50
C THR A 219 -12.55 -11.36 9.04
N MET A 220 -13.02 -10.46 8.16
CA MET A 220 -13.79 -9.28 8.54
C MET A 220 -15.26 -9.61 8.81
N THR A 221 -15.80 -9.08 9.91
CA THR A 221 -17.18 -9.31 10.34
C THR A 221 -18.18 -8.34 9.72
N ASN A 222 -17.72 -7.21 9.17
CA ASN A 222 -18.53 -6.09 8.69
C ASN A 222 -18.93 -6.16 7.20
N LEU A 223 -18.68 -7.28 6.52
CA LEU A 223 -19.07 -7.46 5.12
C LEU A 223 -20.56 -7.76 4.97
N SER A 224 -21.16 -7.22 3.89
CA SER A 224 -22.52 -7.59 3.47
C SER A 224 -22.59 -9.05 3.03
N LEU A 225 -23.80 -9.63 3.03
CA LEU A 225 -23.99 -11.02 2.57
C LEU A 225 -23.58 -11.23 1.10
N ALA A 226 -23.79 -10.22 0.25
CA ALA A 226 -23.38 -10.26 -1.14
C ALA A 226 -21.84 -10.26 -1.27
N ASP A 227 -21.18 -9.38 -0.51
CA ASP A 227 -19.72 -9.29 -0.52
C ASP A 227 -19.07 -10.57 0.00
N ARG A 228 -19.60 -11.16 1.08
CA ARG A 228 -19.12 -12.46 1.60
C ARG A 228 -19.18 -13.56 0.55
N ARG A 229 -20.25 -13.63 -0.24
CA ARG A 229 -20.37 -14.61 -1.34
C ARG A 229 -19.34 -14.37 -2.43
N ILE A 230 -19.09 -13.10 -2.78
CA ILE A 230 -18.04 -12.74 -3.74
C ILE A 230 -16.67 -13.18 -3.24
N VAL A 231 -16.34 -12.86 -1.98
CA VAL A 231 -15.06 -13.24 -1.34
C VAL A 231 -14.88 -14.77 -1.38
N GLN A 232 -15.90 -15.53 -0.96
CA GLN A 232 -15.84 -17.00 -0.97
C GLN A 232 -15.66 -17.56 -2.39
N ALA A 233 -16.37 -17.00 -3.37
CA ALA A 233 -16.22 -17.42 -4.77
C ALA A 233 -14.79 -17.16 -5.27
N GLN A 234 -14.25 -15.96 -5.01
CA GLN A 234 -12.90 -15.56 -5.44
C GLN A 234 -11.81 -16.41 -4.78
N LEU A 235 -11.96 -16.73 -3.49
CA LEU A 235 -11.02 -17.61 -2.78
C LEU A 235 -11.01 -19.06 -3.32
N ARG A 236 -12.04 -19.48 -4.05
CA ARG A 236 -12.06 -20.76 -4.75
C ARG A 236 -11.43 -20.67 -6.14
N THR A 237 -11.59 -19.54 -6.84
CA THR A 237 -11.19 -19.39 -8.24
C THR A 237 -9.78 -18.83 -8.44
N LEU A 238 -9.28 -18.02 -7.51
CA LEU A 238 -7.97 -17.38 -7.65
C LEU A 238 -6.78 -18.34 -7.46
N PRO A 239 -6.74 -19.24 -6.45
CA PRO A 239 -5.59 -20.12 -6.24
C PRO A 239 -5.10 -20.89 -7.48
N PRO A 240 -5.97 -21.55 -8.27
CA PRO A 240 -5.51 -22.21 -9.49
C PRO A 240 -5.02 -21.23 -10.57
N ARG A 241 -5.61 -20.03 -10.66
CA ARG A 241 -5.16 -18.98 -11.59
C ARG A 241 -3.79 -18.43 -11.20
N THR A 242 -3.57 -18.19 -9.91
CA THR A 242 -2.29 -17.71 -9.37
C THR A 242 -1.19 -18.74 -9.60
N LYS A 243 -1.45 -20.02 -9.33
CA LYS A 243 -0.49 -21.09 -9.58
C LYS A 243 -0.14 -21.22 -11.07
N ALA A 244 -1.13 -21.16 -11.96
CA ALA A 244 -0.90 -21.20 -13.39
C ALA A 244 -0.08 -19.98 -13.87
N ALA A 245 -0.36 -18.78 -13.35
CA ALA A 245 0.42 -17.58 -13.65
C ALA A 245 1.86 -17.67 -13.11
N GLN A 246 2.04 -18.20 -11.90
CA GLN A 246 3.34 -18.44 -11.30
C GLN A 246 4.19 -19.38 -12.15
N GLU A 247 3.65 -20.54 -12.53
CA GLU A 247 4.38 -21.52 -13.35
C GLU A 247 4.77 -20.93 -14.71
N LYS A 248 3.86 -20.19 -15.34
CA LYS A 248 4.12 -19.53 -16.62
C LYS A 248 5.21 -18.46 -16.51
N GLU A 249 5.10 -17.53 -15.57
CA GLU A 249 6.06 -16.45 -15.40
C GLU A 249 7.43 -16.99 -14.93
N MET A 250 7.46 -17.99 -14.05
CA MET A 250 8.71 -18.67 -13.68
C MET A 250 9.37 -19.37 -14.86
N ALA A 251 8.60 -20.05 -15.72
CA ALA A 251 9.14 -20.68 -16.92
C ALA A 251 9.72 -19.64 -17.90
N GLU A 252 9.04 -18.51 -18.10
CA GLU A 252 9.53 -17.39 -18.92
C GLU A 252 10.79 -16.74 -18.33
N MET A 253 10.83 -16.52 -17.01
CA MET A 253 12.00 -15.98 -16.32
C MET A 253 13.19 -16.95 -16.39
N TRP A 254 12.94 -18.24 -16.20
CA TRP A 254 13.97 -19.27 -16.34
C TRP A 254 14.52 -19.34 -17.76
N GLY A 255 13.65 -19.23 -18.77
CA GLY A 255 14.05 -19.13 -20.17
C GLY A 255 14.95 -17.91 -20.42
N LYS A 256 14.56 -16.73 -19.96
CA LYS A 256 15.38 -15.50 -20.09
C LYS A 256 16.71 -15.61 -19.36
N LEU A 257 16.75 -16.20 -18.17
CA LEU A 257 17.98 -16.42 -17.41
C LEU A 257 18.91 -17.40 -18.14
N LYS A 258 18.33 -18.45 -18.72
CA LYS A 258 19.04 -19.42 -19.54
C LYS A 258 19.63 -18.78 -20.79
N ASP A 259 18.86 -17.95 -21.48
CA ASP A 259 19.31 -17.22 -22.67
C ASP A 259 20.42 -16.21 -22.35
N LEU A 260 20.31 -15.51 -21.22
CA LEU A 260 21.37 -14.63 -20.73
C LEU A 260 22.66 -15.41 -20.41
N GLY A 261 22.53 -16.53 -19.68
CA GLY A 261 23.64 -17.42 -19.40
C GLY A 261 24.29 -17.97 -20.67
N ASN A 262 23.48 -18.38 -21.65
CA ASN A 262 23.94 -18.82 -22.97
C ASN A 262 24.64 -17.69 -23.73
N GLY A 263 24.20 -16.43 -23.61
CA GLY A 263 24.89 -15.29 -24.20
C GLY A 263 26.32 -15.11 -23.68
N ILE A 264 26.52 -15.33 -22.38
CA ILE A 264 27.85 -15.28 -21.74
C ILE A 264 28.69 -16.51 -22.10
N LEU A 265 28.07 -17.69 -22.20
CA LEU A 265 28.75 -18.97 -22.40
C LEU A 265 29.07 -19.28 -23.88
N LYS A 266 28.33 -18.69 -24.82
CA LYS A 266 28.47 -18.93 -26.26
C LYS A 266 29.86 -18.61 -26.83
N PRO A 267 30.54 -17.51 -26.45
CA PRO A 267 31.93 -17.26 -26.86
C PRO A 267 32.92 -18.35 -26.40
N PHE A 268 32.57 -19.14 -25.40
CA PHE A 268 33.38 -20.24 -24.87
C PHE A 268 32.97 -21.61 -25.44
N GLY A 269 32.03 -21.66 -26.39
CA GLY A 269 31.49 -22.92 -26.94
C GLY A 269 30.62 -23.70 -25.94
N LEU A 270 30.14 -23.03 -24.88
CA LEU A 270 29.36 -23.64 -23.80
C LEU A 270 27.90 -23.18 -23.85
N SER A 271 27.02 -23.98 -23.25
CA SER A 271 25.63 -23.63 -22.97
C SER A 271 25.27 -24.01 -21.53
N THR A 272 24.28 -23.32 -20.97
CA THR A 272 23.61 -23.68 -19.72
C THR A 272 23.08 -25.12 -19.72
N ASP A 273 22.81 -25.72 -20.89
CA ASP A 273 22.41 -27.13 -21.00
C ASP A 273 23.56 -28.13 -20.77
N ASN A 274 24.82 -27.69 -20.91
CA ASN A 274 25.98 -28.54 -20.64
C ASN A 274 26.14 -28.82 -19.13
N PHE A 275 25.52 -28.03 -18.26
CA PHE A 275 25.65 -28.13 -16.80
C PHE A 275 24.41 -28.81 -16.20
N LYS A 276 24.44 -30.13 -16.03
CA LYS A 276 23.34 -30.88 -15.39
C LYS A 276 23.58 -31.00 -13.89
N MET A 277 22.65 -30.48 -13.08
CA MET A 277 22.61 -30.80 -11.65
C MET A 277 22.08 -32.22 -11.45
N VAL A 278 22.82 -33.03 -10.70
CA VAL A 278 22.41 -34.35 -10.22
C VAL A 278 22.34 -34.27 -8.69
N LYS A 279 21.15 -34.52 -8.15
CA LYS A 279 20.94 -34.59 -6.70
C LYS A 279 21.38 -35.96 -6.20
N ASP A 280 22.29 -35.98 -5.22
CA ASP A 280 22.70 -37.21 -4.56
C ASP A 280 21.71 -37.55 -3.44
N GLU A 281 20.92 -38.62 -3.63
CA GLU A 281 19.83 -39.02 -2.72
C GLU A 281 20.32 -39.41 -1.32
N LYS A 282 21.62 -39.72 -1.15
CA LYS A 282 22.19 -40.13 0.15
C LYS A 282 22.70 -38.97 1.00
N SER A 283 23.27 -37.94 0.37
CA SER A 283 23.85 -36.79 1.07
C SER A 283 22.93 -35.57 1.06
N GLY A 284 21.89 -35.57 0.21
CA GLY A 284 21.05 -34.41 -0.05
C GLY A 284 21.79 -33.29 -0.81
N GLY A 285 23.07 -33.49 -1.14
CA GLY A 285 23.90 -32.54 -1.86
C GLY A 285 23.58 -32.49 -3.36
N TYR A 286 23.82 -31.34 -3.98
CA TYR A 286 23.74 -31.16 -5.43
C TYR A 286 25.15 -31.27 -6.01
N SER A 287 25.37 -32.20 -6.93
CA SER A 287 26.60 -32.27 -7.74
C SER A 287 26.31 -31.78 -9.16
N MET A 288 27.25 -31.05 -9.76
CA MET A 288 27.08 -30.47 -11.09
C MET A 288 27.93 -31.25 -12.08
N ASN A 289 27.29 -31.99 -12.98
CA ASN A 289 27.94 -32.77 -14.02
C ASN A 289 27.95 -31.97 -15.33
N PHE A 290 29.14 -31.86 -15.90
CA PHE A 290 29.33 -31.25 -17.21
C PHE A 290 29.22 -32.33 -18.30
N GLN A 291 28.33 -32.13 -19.28
CA GLN A 291 28.21 -32.98 -20.46
C GLN A 291 28.60 -32.17 -21.69
N ASN A 292 29.61 -32.63 -22.42
CA ASN A 292 29.90 -32.18 -23.77
C ASN A 292 29.04 -33.01 -24.74
N ASN A 293 28.32 -32.32 -25.62
CA ASN A 293 27.75 -32.94 -26.82
C ASN A 293 28.81 -33.01 -27.91
#